data_AF-A0A951JEH5-F1
#
_entry.id   AF-A0A951JEH5-F1
#
_cell.length_a   1.000
_cell.length_b   1.000
_cell.length_c   1.000
_cell.angle_alpha   90.00
_cell.angle_beta   90.00
_cell.angle_gamma   90.00
#
_symmetry.space_group_name_H-M   'P 1'
#
loop_
_entity.id
_entity.type
_entity.pdbx_description
1 polymer ?
#
loop_
_entity_poly.entity_id
_entity_poly.type
_entity_poly.pdbx_seq_one_letter_code
_entity_poly.pdbx_strand_id
1 'polypeptide(L)'
;MERRAFLRTGAAASLGLMAGCAPRTRTSGLAGWRAAGLVPPDVSWDRIIRTTVGLRPFRESGFRLEVERLDDRTVIHNYGHGGAGMSLSWGTAHLAADLALGHTERRAAVIGCGIVGLTTARLLQRRGFGVTIYAAALPPDTTSNMSWAGFTPASGVVAPTRRTAEWDARF
;
A
#
# COMPACT_ATOMS: atom_id res chain seq x y z
N MET A 1 42.21 3.56 -69.62
CA MET A 1 42.21 4.42 -68.42
C MET A 1 42.12 3.53 -67.19
N GLU A 2 43.21 3.53 -66.41
CA GLU A 2 43.59 2.47 -65.49
C GLU A 2 42.78 2.46 -64.17
N ARG A 3 42.02 1.40 -63.95
CA ARG A 3 41.30 1.07 -62.70
C ARG A 3 42.21 0.83 -61.48
N ARG A 4 43.53 0.97 -61.61
CA ARG A 4 44.52 0.70 -60.55
C ARG A 4 44.89 1.91 -59.68
N ALA A 5 44.50 3.13 -60.07
CA ALA A 5 44.81 4.33 -59.29
C ALA A 5 43.88 4.53 -58.07
N PHE A 6 42.62 4.08 -58.14
CA PHE A 6 41.64 4.29 -57.07
C PHE A 6 41.91 3.45 -55.81
N LEU A 7 42.59 2.30 -55.95
CA LEU A 7 42.94 1.43 -54.81
C LEU A 7 44.18 1.90 -54.04
N ARG A 8 44.97 2.86 -54.55
CA ARG A 8 46.15 3.39 -53.84
C ARG A 8 45.87 4.64 -53.01
N THR A 9 44.77 5.36 -53.25
CA THR A 9 44.36 6.51 -52.42
C THR A 9 43.37 6.13 -51.31
N GLY A 10 42.84 4.91 -51.30
CA GLY A 10 41.93 4.42 -50.25
C GLY A 10 42.59 3.96 -48.95
N ALA A 11 43.92 3.92 -48.87
CA ALA A 11 44.66 3.37 -47.71
C ALA A 11 45.00 4.40 -46.62
N ALA A 12 44.62 5.68 -46.77
CA ALA A 12 45.00 6.76 -45.86
C ALA A 12 43.80 7.45 -45.18
N ALA A 13 42.67 6.78 -45.03
CA ALA A 13 41.48 7.35 -44.38
C ALA A 13 40.80 6.41 -43.36
N SER A 14 41.54 5.46 -42.78
CA SER A 14 40.99 4.50 -41.80
C SER A 14 41.70 4.49 -40.44
N LEU A 15 42.57 5.47 -40.16
CA LEU A 15 43.35 5.53 -38.90
C LEU A 15 42.86 6.57 -37.87
N GLY A 16 41.62 7.05 -37.98
CA GLY A 16 41.13 8.19 -37.18
C GLY A 16 39.87 7.99 -36.33
N LEU A 17 39.28 6.80 -36.25
CA LEU A 17 37.98 6.62 -35.55
C LEU A 17 37.90 5.38 -34.65
N MET A 18 39.03 4.90 -34.12
CA MET A 18 39.00 4.07 -32.90
C MET A 18 39.00 4.98 -31.67
N ALA A 19 37.95 5.79 -31.52
CA ALA A 19 37.59 6.34 -30.23
C ALA A 19 37.14 5.15 -29.39
N GLY A 20 38.08 4.56 -28.66
CA GLY A 20 37.84 3.40 -27.82
C GLY A 20 36.61 3.64 -26.94
N CYS A 21 35.68 2.70 -27.01
CA CYS A 21 34.65 2.50 -25.99
C CYS A 21 35.37 2.07 -24.69
N ALA A 22 36.06 2.99 -24.04
CA ALA A 22 36.42 2.81 -22.65
C ALA A 22 35.08 2.76 -21.89
N PRO A 23 34.79 1.69 -21.12
CA PRO A 23 33.63 1.72 -20.26
C PRO A 23 33.82 2.91 -19.33
N ARG A 24 33.00 3.96 -19.49
CA ARG A 24 32.84 4.94 -18.44
C ARG A 24 32.26 4.15 -17.28
N THR A 25 33.11 3.77 -16.33
CA THR A 25 32.69 3.56 -14.95
C THR A 25 32.06 4.87 -14.52
N ARG A 26 30.76 5.01 -14.80
CA ARG A 26 29.89 5.77 -13.94
C ARG A 26 30.02 5.05 -12.61
N THR A 27 30.93 5.53 -11.77
CA THR A 27 30.68 5.50 -10.35
C THR A 27 29.29 6.11 -10.22
N SER A 28 28.30 5.23 -10.09
CA SER A 28 27.11 5.51 -9.32
C SER A 28 27.62 5.78 -7.91
N GLY A 29 28.29 6.92 -7.72
CA GLY A 29 28.10 7.64 -6.50
C GLY A 29 26.60 7.79 -6.45
N LEU A 30 25.96 6.98 -5.61
CA LEU A 30 24.72 7.39 -5.00
C LEU A 30 24.98 8.85 -4.71
N ALA A 31 24.30 9.75 -5.43
CA ALA A 31 24.35 11.15 -5.12
C ALA A 31 23.89 11.16 -3.68
N GLY A 32 24.88 11.16 -2.77
CA GLY A 32 24.65 10.98 -1.36
C GLY A 32 23.64 12.05 -1.09
N TRP A 33 22.51 11.66 -0.55
CA TRP A 33 21.56 12.62 -0.05
C TRP A 33 22.42 13.50 0.84
N ARG A 34 22.82 14.67 0.34
CA ARG A 34 23.44 15.68 1.17
C ARG A 34 22.27 15.98 2.05
N ALA A 35 22.26 15.34 3.22
CA ALA A 35 21.36 15.70 4.27
C ALA A 35 21.48 17.22 4.27
N ALA A 36 20.41 17.91 3.87
CA ALA A 36 20.30 19.33 4.16
C ALA A 36 20.76 19.45 5.60
N GLY A 37 21.60 20.42 5.94
CA GLY A 37 22.17 20.59 7.28
C GLY A 37 21.06 20.87 8.31
N LEU A 38 20.18 19.89 8.51
CA LEU A 38 19.06 19.89 9.39
C LEU A 38 19.68 19.68 10.74
N VAL A 39 19.43 20.64 11.63
CA VAL A 39 19.73 20.49 13.04
C VAL A 39 18.99 19.23 13.50
N PRO A 40 19.69 18.22 14.05
CA PRO A 40 19.02 17.04 14.59
C PRO A 40 17.95 17.47 15.60
N PRO A 41 16.76 16.85 15.59
CA PRO A 41 15.74 17.18 16.57
C PRO A 41 16.27 16.91 17.98
N ASP A 42 16.03 17.85 18.90
CA ASP A 42 16.29 17.67 20.33
C ASP A 42 15.28 16.68 20.92
N VAL A 43 15.67 15.40 20.95
CA VAL A 43 14.83 14.28 21.42
C VAL A 43 15.26 13.90 22.83
N SER A 44 14.38 14.15 23.81
CA SER A 44 14.58 13.75 25.21
C SER A 44 13.25 13.35 25.87
N TRP A 45 13.33 12.48 26.88
CA TRP A 45 12.15 11.96 27.59
C TRP A 45 11.34 13.04 28.31
N ASP A 46 11.99 14.10 28.79
CA ASP A 46 11.35 15.27 29.40
C ASP A 46 10.56 16.13 28.38
N ARG A 47 10.74 15.88 27.08
CA ARG A 47 10.08 16.62 25.98
C ARG A 47 8.88 15.86 25.40
N ILE A 48 8.39 14.80 26.04
CA ILE A 48 7.18 14.10 25.63
C ILE A 48 5.96 14.96 25.93
N ILE A 49 5.31 15.47 24.87
CA ILE A 49 4.10 16.30 25.00
C ILE A 49 2.79 15.49 25.13
N ARG A 50 2.79 14.23 24.67
CA ARG A 50 1.61 13.36 24.68
C ARG A 50 2.01 11.90 24.48
N THR A 51 1.38 11.01 25.23
CA THR A 51 1.34 9.57 24.97
C THR A 51 -0.07 9.20 24.55
N THR A 52 -0.20 8.34 23.54
CA THR A 52 -1.53 7.85 23.16
C THR A 52 -1.49 6.38 22.80
N VAL A 53 -2.56 5.68 23.12
CA VAL A 53 -2.71 4.23 22.94
C VAL A 53 -3.93 4.00 22.06
N GLY A 54 -3.79 3.14 21.06
CA GLY A 54 -4.87 2.73 20.18
C GLY A 54 -4.99 1.21 20.16
N LEU A 55 -6.19 0.69 20.38
CA LEU A 55 -6.46 -0.73 20.22
C LEU A 55 -6.39 -1.11 18.74
N ARG A 56 -5.76 -2.26 18.46
CA ARG A 56 -5.64 -2.84 17.11
C ARG A 56 -6.26 -4.23 17.07
N PRO A 57 -7.59 -4.35 17.02
CA PRO A 57 -8.26 -5.65 16.96
C PRO A 57 -7.78 -6.41 15.73
N PHE A 58 -7.20 -7.58 15.96
CA PHE A 58 -6.70 -8.48 14.92
C PHE A 58 -7.31 -9.86 15.11
N ARG A 59 -7.21 -10.67 14.07
CA ARG A 59 -7.55 -12.09 14.11
C ARG A 59 -6.30 -12.88 13.74
N GLU A 60 -6.06 -13.96 14.47
CA GLU A 60 -4.89 -14.83 14.26
C GLU A 60 -4.91 -15.52 12.89
N SER A 61 -6.10 -15.84 12.39
CA SER A 61 -6.30 -16.42 11.05
C SER A 61 -6.21 -15.41 9.91
N GLY A 62 -5.89 -14.13 10.19
CA GLY A 62 -6.03 -13.02 9.25
C GLY A 62 -7.39 -12.33 9.33
N PHE A 63 -7.51 -11.18 8.65
CA PHE A 63 -8.76 -10.42 8.60
C PHE A 63 -9.89 -11.26 8.02
N ARG A 64 -11.12 -11.07 8.52
CA ARG A 64 -12.29 -11.76 8.01
C ARG A 64 -12.96 -10.89 6.96
N LEU A 65 -13.05 -11.42 5.74
CA LEU A 65 -13.75 -10.82 4.61
C LEU A 65 -14.62 -11.89 3.94
N GLU A 66 -15.84 -12.06 4.44
CA GLU A 66 -16.70 -13.18 4.09
C GLU A 66 -18.18 -12.80 4.17
N VAL A 67 -19.01 -13.53 3.43
CA VAL A 67 -20.46 -13.40 3.50
C VAL A 67 -21.01 -14.45 4.45
N GLU A 68 -21.91 -14.03 5.32
CA GLU A 68 -22.70 -14.88 6.20
C GLU A 68 -24.18 -14.56 6.04
N ARG A 69 -25.03 -15.58 6.03
CA ARG A 69 -26.49 -15.42 6.07
C ARG A 69 -26.91 -15.46 7.53
N LEU A 70 -27.48 -14.36 8.02
CA LEU A 70 -28.09 -14.29 9.35
C LEU A 70 -29.57 -13.99 9.14
N ASP A 71 -30.40 -15.02 9.26
CA ASP A 71 -31.83 -14.96 8.97
C ASP A 71 -32.13 -14.37 7.57
N ASP A 72 -32.91 -13.30 7.50
CA ASP A 72 -33.27 -12.58 6.28
C ASP A 72 -32.17 -11.59 5.82
N ARG A 73 -31.03 -11.52 6.52
CA ARG A 73 -29.95 -10.54 6.27
C ARG A 73 -28.69 -11.18 5.71
N THR A 74 -28.04 -10.44 4.84
CA THR A 74 -26.64 -10.69 4.47
C THR A 74 -25.74 -9.89 5.39
N VAL A 75 -24.83 -10.58 6.06
CA VAL A 75 -23.74 -9.95 6.81
C VAL A 75 -22.47 -10.11 5.98
N ILE A 76 -21.87 -8.99 5.60
CA ILE A 76 -20.54 -8.97 4.95
C ILE A 76 -19.55 -8.57 6.03
N HIS A 77 -18.77 -9.54 6.48
CA HIS A 77 -17.70 -9.33 7.45
C HIS A 77 -16.56 -8.59 6.78
N ASN A 78 -16.02 -7.56 7.43
CA ASN A 78 -14.82 -6.85 6.97
C ASN A 78 -14.08 -6.28 8.19
N TYR A 79 -13.39 -7.14 8.95
CA TYR A 79 -12.77 -6.75 10.23
C TYR A 79 -11.54 -7.61 10.59
N GLY A 80 -10.83 -7.22 11.65
CA GLY A 80 -9.68 -7.99 12.16
C GLY A 80 -8.35 -7.69 11.47
N HIS A 81 -8.21 -6.51 10.87
CA HIS A 81 -7.02 -6.09 10.11
C HIS A 81 -5.78 -5.78 10.98
N GLY A 82 -5.92 -5.76 12.31
CA GLY A 82 -4.81 -5.42 13.22
C GLY A 82 -4.18 -4.07 12.89
N GLY A 83 -2.86 -4.03 12.78
CA GLY A 83 -2.12 -2.81 12.41
C GLY A 83 -2.24 -2.37 10.95
N ALA A 84 -2.82 -3.20 10.07
CA ALA A 84 -2.85 -2.95 8.63
C ALA A 84 -4.17 -2.31 8.13
N GLY A 85 -5.10 -1.95 9.04
CA GLY A 85 -6.41 -1.42 8.68
C GLY A 85 -6.36 -0.21 7.73
N MET A 86 -5.47 0.75 7.98
CA MET A 86 -5.29 1.91 7.09
C MET A 86 -4.84 1.49 5.68
N SER A 87 -3.77 0.68 5.60
CA SER A 87 -3.20 0.20 4.34
C SER A 87 -4.21 -0.57 3.48
N LEU A 88 -4.96 -1.47 4.11
CA LEU A 88 -5.82 -2.43 3.42
C LEU A 88 -7.26 -1.93 3.20
N SER A 89 -7.68 -0.89 3.93
CA SER A 89 -9.07 -0.42 3.99
C SER A 89 -9.75 -0.23 2.64
N TRP A 90 -9.08 0.32 1.64
CA TRP A 90 -9.67 0.55 0.32
C TRP A 90 -9.82 -0.75 -0.48
N GLY A 91 -8.84 -1.64 -0.40
CA GLY A 91 -8.88 -2.94 -1.08
C GLY A 91 -9.94 -3.85 -0.49
N THR A 92 -9.97 -4.00 0.84
CA THR A 92 -10.97 -4.84 1.51
C THR A 92 -12.37 -4.26 1.41
N ALA A 93 -12.51 -2.93 1.46
CA ALA A 93 -13.78 -2.27 1.17
C ALA A 93 -14.27 -2.49 -0.27
N HIS A 94 -13.37 -2.55 -1.25
CA HIS A 94 -13.74 -2.79 -2.64
C HIS A 94 -14.33 -4.19 -2.79
N LEU A 95 -13.65 -5.19 -2.24
CA LEU A 95 -14.12 -6.57 -2.24
C LEU A 95 -15.44 -6.73 -1.47
N ALA A 96 -15.57 -6.11 -0.29
CA ALA A 96 -16.82 -6.12 0.47
C ALA A 96 -17.99 -5.50 -0.31
N ALA A 97 -17.73 -4.41 -1.03
CA ALA A 97 -18.74 -3.73 -1.82
C ALA A 97 -19.09 -4.50 -3.11
N ASP A 98 -18.18 -5.32 -3.66
CA ASP A 98 -18.50 -6.25 -4.75
C ASP A 98 -19.38 -7.40 -4.28
N LEU A 99 -19.10 -7.96 -3.10
CA LEU A 99 -19.98 -8.97 -2.48
C LEU A 99 -21.40 -8.44 -2.29
N ALA A 100 -21.56 -7.14 -2.01
CA ALA A 100 -22.87 -6.51 -1.85
C ALA A 100 -23.67 -6.43 -3.17
N LEU A 101 -23.02 -6.40 -4.34
CA LEU A 101 -23.70 -6.26 -5.64
C LEU A 101 -24.62 -7.43 -5.97
N GLY A 102 -24.39 -8.61 -5.38
CA GLY A 102 -25.26 -9.78 -5.51
C GLY A 102 -26.64 -9.60 -4.87
N HIS A 103 -26.84 -8.55 -4.08
CA HIS A 103 -28.14 -8.23 -3.48
C HIS A 103 -28.93 -7.26 -4.34
N THR A 104 -30.23 -7.43 -4.46
CA THR A 104 -31.10 -6.52 -5.23
C THR A 104 -31.41 -5.25 -4.46
N GLU A 105 -31.53 -5.35 -3.13
CA GLU A 105 -31.74 -4.19 -2.27
C GLU A 105 -30.49 -3.30 -2.25
N ARG A 106 -30.66 -2.03 -2.65
CA ARG A 106 -29.61 -1.00 -2.66
C ARG A 106 -29.55 -0.25 -1.34
N ARG A 107 -29.70 -0.96 -0.21
CA ARG A 107 -29.63 -0.39 1.15
C ARG A 107 -28.62 -1.17 1.97
N ALA A 108 -27.70 -0.46 2.62
CA ALA A 108 -26.66 -1.08 3.44
C ALA A 108 -26.54 -0.37 4.79
N ALA A 109 -26.45 -1.17 5.85
CA ALA A 109 -25.99 -0.71 7.17
C ALA A 109 -24.50 -1.01 7.30
N VAL A 110 -23.70 -0.01 7.68
CA VAL A 110 -22.28 -0.19 7.97
C VAL A 110 -22.08 -0.03 9.48
N ILE A 111 -21.51 -1.05 10.11
CA ILE A 111 -21.22 -1.04 11.54
C ILE A 111 -19.79 -0.55 11.77
N GLY A 112 -19.67 0.59 12.45
CA GLY A 112 -18.42 1.28 12.74
C GLY A 112 -18.06 2.35 11.70
N CYS A 113 -17.51 3.47 12.19
CA CYS A 113 -17.02 4.59 11.39
C CYS A 113 -15.49 4.75 11.47
N GLY A 114 -14.77 3.66 11.76
CA GLY A 114 -13.33 3.60 11.57
C GLY A 114 -12.95 3.59 10.08
N ILE A 115 -11.65 3.54 9.76
CA ILE A 115 -11.18 3.63 8.37
C ILE A 115 -11.85 2.58 7.46
N VAL A 116 -11.93 1.32 7.91
CA VAL A 116 -12.55 0.23 7.14
C VAL A 116 -14.04 0.47 6.92
N GLY A 117 -14.75 1.00 7.92
CA GLY A 117 -16.18 1.32 7.82
C GLY A 117 -16.43 2.49 6.87
N LEU A 118 -15.66 3.57 6.98
CA LEU A 118 -15.80 4.75 6.13
C LEU A 118 -15.42 4.47 4.67
N THR A 119 -14.36 3.71 4.40
CA THR A 119 -14.02 3.30 3.03
C THR A 119 -15.08 2.38 2.44
N THR A 120 -15.61 1.43 3.23
CA THR A 120 -16.71 0.55 2.81
C THR A 120 -17.98 1.34 2.49
N ALA A 121 -18.39 2.24 3.39
CA ALA A 121 -19.54 3.13 3.17
C ALA A 121 -19.36 3.94 1.88
N ARG A 122 -18.18 4.50 1.64
CA ARG A 122 -17.91 5.28 0.43
C ARG A 122 -17.96 4.44 -0.84
N LEU A 123 -17.44 3.21 -0.81
CA LEU A 123 -17.43 2.32 -1.96
C LEU A 123 -18.81 1.70 -2.24
N LEU A 124 -19.64 1.49 -1.21
CA LEU A 124 -21.05 1.14 -1.37
C LEU A 124 -21.85 2.28 -2.00
N GLN A 125 -21.67 3.52 -1.53
CA GLN A 125 -22.30 4.70 -2.15
C GLN A 125 -21.94 4.81 -3.64
N ARG A 126 -20.68 4.59 -4.00
CA ARG A 126 -20.24 4.59 -5.41
C ARG A 126 -20.88 3.49 -6.25
N ARG A 127 -21.35 2.41 -5.63
CA ARG A 127 -22.10 1.31 -6.26
C ARG A 127 -23.64 1.51 -6.18
N GLY A 128 -24.10 2.70 -5.81
CA GLY A 128 -25.52 3.06 -5.80
C GLY A 128 -26.29 2.63 -4.55
N PHE A 129 -25.62 2.25 -3.46
CA PHE A 129 -26.29 1.92 -2.21
C PHE A 129 -26.61 3.18 -1.40
N GLY A 130 -27.82 3.23 -0.85
CA GLY A 130 -28.15 4.06 0.31
C GLY A 130 -27.49 3.47 1.55
N VAL A 131 -26.60 4.24 2.18
CA VAL A 131 -25.78 3.76 3.32
C VAL A 131 -26.19 4.48 4.60
N THR A 132 -26.40 3.72 5.67
CA THR A 132 -26.50 4.23 7.04
C THR A 132 -25.34 3.70 7.86
N ILE A 133 -24.58 4.58 8.51
CA ILE A 133 -23.47 4.20 9.39
C ILE A 133 -23.96 4.19 10.83
N TYR A 134 -23.77 3.06 11.51
CA TYR A 134 -24.02 2.91 12.94
C TYR A 134 -22.69 2.86 13.66
N ALA A 135 -22.40 3.82 14.52
CA ALA A 135 -21.14 3.89 15.24
C ALA A 135 -21.35 4.35 16.69
N ALA A 136 -20.60 3.74 17.61
CA ALA A 136 -20.62 4.09 19.03
C ALA A 136 -19.90 5.41 19.34
N ALA A 137 -18.95 5.80 18.49
CA ALA A 137 -18.21 7.07 18.54
C ALA A 137 -18.03 7.59 17.11
N LEU A 138 -17.70 8.86 16.94
CA LEU A 138 -17.44 9.49 15.63
C LEU A 138 -16.02 10.08 15.62
N PRO A 139 -15.40 10.32 14.45
CA PRO A 139 -14.14 11.06 14.39
C PRO A 139 -14.27 12.41 15.11
N PRO A 140 -13.28 12.82 15.93
CA PRO A 140 -11.95 12.23 16.08
C PRO A 140 -11.81 11.13 17.14
N ASP A 141 -12.90 10.62 17.71
CA ASP A 141 -12.91 9.72 18.87
C ASP A 141 -13.00 8.24 18.49
N THR A 142 -12.49 7.85 17.31
CA THR A 142 -12.46 6.45 16.88
C THR A 142 -11.10 5.81 17.12
N THR A 143 -11.05 4.48 17.23
CA THR A 143 -9.76 3.73 17.26
C THR A 143 -8.89 4.00 16.03
N SER A 144 -9.51 4.34 14.88
CA SER A 144 -8.79 4.68 13.65
C SER A 144 -8.14 6.06 13.71
N ASN A 145 -8.63 7.00 14.53
CA ASN A 145 -7.98 8.29 14.74
C ASN A 145 -6.62 8.15 15.43
N MET A 146 -6.42 7.03 16.15
CA MET A 146 -5.13 6.69 16.77
C MET A 146 -4.22 5.84 15.89
N SER A 147 -4.67 5.46 14.69
CA SER A 147 -3.89 4.61 13.81
C SER A 147 -2.70 5.37 13.21
N TRP A 148 -1.55 4.71 13.21
CA TRP A 148 -0.44 5.16 12.38
C TRP A 148 -0.74 4.72 10.95
N ALA A 149 -0.89 5.69 10.04
CA ALA A 149 -1.19 5.45 8.62
C ALA A 149 0.05 4.97 7.84
N GLY A 150 0.76 4.00 8.38
CA GLY A 150 1.86 3.35 7.67
C GLY A 150 1.35 2.43 6.58
N PHE A 151 2.06 2.42 5.46
CA PHE A 151 1.90 1.38 4.45
C PHE A 151 2.79 0.20 4.81
N THR A 152 2.21 -0.81 5.47
CA THR A 152 2.95 -2.01 5.91
C THR A 152 2.17 -3.28 5.61
N PRO A 153 1.95 -3.63 4.33
CA PRO A 153 1.11 -4.76 3.94
C PRO A 153 1.63 -6.11 4.46
N ALA A 154 2.93 -6.22 4.76
CA ALA A 154 3.57 -7.48 5.18
C ALA A 154 4.21 -7.45 6.59
N SER A 155 4.35 -6.31 7.26
CA SER A 155 5.06 -6.25 8.55
C SER A 155 4.10 -6.34 9.74
N GLY A 156 4.14 -7.46 10.47
CA GLY A 156 3.61 -7.56 11.84
C GLY A 156 2.24 -8.22 12.01
N VAL A 157 1.60 -8.69 10.93
CA VAL A 157 0.31 -9.42 11.01
C VAL A 157 0.45 -10.91 10.64
N VAL A 158 1.62 -11.33 10.16
CA VAL A 158 1.93 -12.72 9.84
C VAL A 158 3.07 -13.19 10.73
N ALA A 159 2.80 -14.23 11.52
CA ALA A 159 3.85 -14.90 12.28
C ALA A 159 4.87 -15.48 11.28
N PRO A 160 6.18 -15.22 11.42
CA PRO A 160 7.19 -15.75 10.49
C PRO A 160 7.10 -17.27 10.32
N THR A 161 6.71 -17.98 11.37
CA THR A 161 6.51 -19.43 11.40
C THR A 161 5.29 -19.93 10.65
N ARG A 162 4.39 -19.04 10.19
CA ARG A 162 3.17 -19.36 9.45
C ARG A 162 3.16 -18.82 8.02
N ARG A 163 4.28 -18.27 7.53
CA ARG A 163 4.42 -17.86 6.13
C ARG A 163 4.42 -19.09 5.24
N THR A 164 3.62 -19.07 4.17
CA THR A 164 3.63 -20.10 3.13
C THR A 164 4.56 -19.68 2.00
N ALA A 165 5.05 -20.64 1.21
CA ALA A 165 5.85 -20.33 0.02
C ALA A 165 5.11 -19.44 -0.98
N GLU A 166 3.79 -19.58 -1.09
CA GLU A 166 2.94 -18.71 -1.93
C GLU A 166 2.89 -17.28 -1.40
N TRP A 167 2.81 -17.10 -0.08
CA TRP A 167 2.88 -15.77 0.55
C TRP A 167 4.21 -15.09 0.22
N ASP A 168 5.33 -15.81 0.38
CA ASP A 168 6.68 -15.29 0.15
C ASP A 168 6.97 -14.97 -1.32
N ALA A 169 6.34 -15.69 -2.25
CA ALA A 169 6.44 -15.39 -3.67
C ALA A 169 5.66 -14.12 -4.06
N ARG A 170 4.68 -13.70 -3.26
CA ARG A 170 3.74 -12.64 -3.58
C ARG A 170 4.01 -11.33 -2.84
N PHE A 171 4.67 -11.38 -1.68
CA PHE A 171 4.93 -10.24 -0.79
C PHE A 171 6.35 -10.28 -0.22
#